data_AF-A0AAU7UFL1-F1
#
_entry.id   AF-A0AAU7UFL1-F1
#
_cell.length_a   1.000
_cell.length_b   1.000
_cell.length_c   1.000
_cell.angle_alpha   90.00
_cell.angle_beta   90.00
_cell.angle_gamma   90.00
#
_symmetry.space_group_name_H-M   'P 1'
#
loop_
_entity.id
_entity.type
_entity.pdbx_description
1 polymer ?
#
loop_
_entity_poly.entity_id
_entity_poly.type
_entity_poly.pdbx_seq_one_letter_code
_entity_poly.pdbx_strand_id
1 'polypeptide(L)'
;MFPASLPSLVGGLRTAWSFSWRALIGAELLTTNPGLGQLLEIGRNTANAALVISTILIVGVVGGLFDQLIRALEARVRRDHGLEVQS
;
A
#
# COMPACT_ATOMS: atom_id res chain seq x y z
N MET A 1 11.13 -7.07 -27.40
CA MET A 1 10.64 -5.84 -26.71
C MET A 1 9.86 -6.11 -25.42
N PHE A 2 9.67 -7.38 -25.00
CA PHE A 2 8.85 -7.74 -23.83
C PHE A 2 9.52 -7.75 -22.43
N PRO A 3 10.86 -7.74 -22.23
CA PRO A 3 11.42 -7.81 -20.87
C PRO A 3 11.63 -6.44 -20.20
N ALA A 4 11.68 -5.33 -20.96
CA ALA A 4 12.02 -4.01 -20.43
C ALA A 4 10.83 -3.24 -19.81
N SER A 5 9.60 -3.58 -20.18
CA SER A 5 8.39 -2.87 -19.75
C SER A 5 7.73 -3.43 -18.48
N LEU A 6 8.10 -4.65 -18.07
CA LEU A 6 7.63 -5.26 -16.82
C LEU A 6 8.10 -4.50 -15.55
N PRO A 7 9.38 -4.12 -15.40
CA PRO A 7 9.79 -3.28 -14.27
C PRO A 7 9.09 -1.91 -14.27
N SER A 8 8.82 -1.32 -15.45
CA SER A 8 8.04 -0.07 -15.52
C SER A 8 6.57 -0.25 -15.14
N LEU A 9 5.96 -1.41 -15.43
CA LEU A 9 4.59 -1.74 -15.01
C LEU A 9 4.49 -1.90 -13.49
N VAL A 10 5.48 -2.56 -12.86
CA VAL A 10 5.56 -2.68 -11.39
C VAL A 10 5.73 -1.31 -10.72
N GLY A 11 6.55 -0.43 -11.30
CA GLY A 11 6.66 0.97 -10.86
C GLY A 11 5.34 1.75 -10.99
N GLY A 12 4.61 1.52 -12.09
CA GLY A 12 3.27 2.07 -12.31
C GLY A 12 2.27 1.58 -11.25
N LEU A 13 2.26 0.28 -10.95
CA LEU A 13 1.43 -0.33 -9.90
C LEU A 13 1.72 0.25 -8.51
N ARG A 14 2.99 0.49 -8.16
CA ARG A 14 3.36 1.13 -6.88
C ARG A 14 2.81 2.55 -6.77
N THR A 15 2.89 3.29 -7.87
CA THR A 15 2.39 4.67 -7.93
C THR A 15 0.86 4.70 -7.88
N ALA A 16 0.20 3.80 -8.62
CA ALA A 16 -1.25 3.63 -8.60
C ALA A 16 -1.76 3.23 -7.21
N TRP A 17 -1.05 2.34 -6.51
CA TRP A 17 -1.37 1.97 -5.13
C TRP A 17 -1.26 3.16 -4.17
N SER A 18 -0.15 3.89 -4.24
CA SER A 18 0.05 5.09 -3.40
C SER A 18 -1.04 6.15 -3.63
N PHE A 19 -1.50 6.28 -4.88
CA PHE A 19 -2.58 7.20 -5.24
C PHE A 19 -3.94 6.70 -4.74
N SER A 20 -4.25 5.42 -4.94
CA SER A 20 -5.48 4.78 -4.46
C SER A 20 -5.59 4.82 -2.94
N TRP A 21 -4.49 4.59 -2.23
CA TRP A 21 -4.45 4.67 -0.77
C TRP A 21 -4.79 6.09 -0.26
N ARG A 22 -4.20 7.12 -0.88
CA ARG A 22 -4.49 8.52 -0.54
C ARG A 22 -5.93 8.89 -0.89
N ALA A 23 -6.45 8.40 -2.01
CA ALA A 23 -7.84 8.59 -2.40
C ALA A 23 -8.82 7.90 -1.44
N LEU A 24 -8.50 6.69 -0.97
CA LEU A 24 -9.28 5.95 0.04
C LEU A 24 -9.35 6.74 1.35
N ILE A 25 -8.19 7.15 1.89
CA ILE A 25 -8.13 7.97 3.11
C ILE A 25 -8.91 9.29 2.91
N GLY A 26 -8.75 9.96 1.76
CA GLY A 26 -9.49 11.18 1.45
C GLY A 26 -11.01 10.98 1.38
N ALA A 27 -11.46 9.89 0.76
CA ALA A 27 -12.87 9.53 0.67
C ALA A 27 -13.48 9.20 2.06
N GLU A 28 -12.70 8.52 2.90
CA GLU A 28 -13.05 8.19 4.30
C GLU A 28 -13.15 9.44 5.18
N LEU A 29 -12.37 10.50 4.90
CA LEU A 29 -12.48 11.77 5.63
C LEU A 29 -13.69 12.60 5.21
N LEU A 30 -14.15 12.45 3.97
CA LEU A 30 -15.30 13.17 3.41
C LEU A 30 -16.64 12.50 3.71
N THR A 31 -16.62 11.22 4.05
CA THR A 31 -17.82 10.39 4.25
C THR A 31 -17.87 9.86 5.67
N THR A 32 -19.02 9.90 6.34
CA THR A 32 -19.23 9.29 7.67
C THR A 32 -19.36 7.76 7.60
N ASN A 33 -18.61 7.13 6.70
CA ASN A 33 -18.61 5.68 6.56
C ASN A 33 -17.74 5.04 7.65
N PRO A 34 -18.14 3.89 8.20
CA PRO A 34 -17.33 3.18 9.17
C PRO A 34 -16.05 2.65 8.51
N GLY A 35 -14.92 3.30 8.79
CA GLY A 35 -13.60 2.83 8.38
C GLY A 35 -12.46 3.37 9.22
N LEU A 36 -11.23 3.25 8.70
CA LEU A 36 -9.99 3.47 9.47
C LEU A 36 -9.84 4.92 9.94
N GLY A 37 -10.30 5.90 9.15
CA GLY A 37 -10.31 7.30 9.55
C GLY A 37 -11.22 7.55 10.75
N GLN A 38 -12.43 6.99 10.71
CA GLN A 38 -13.41 7.10 11.79
C GLN A 38 -12.94 6.41 13.08
N LEU A 39 -12.30 5.24 12.98
CA LEU A 39 -11.71 4.54 14.13
C LEU A 39 -10.62 5.37 14.82
N LEU A 40 -9.78 6.05 14.04
CA LEU A 40 -8.78 6.97 14.57
C LEU A 40 -9.45 8.16 15.28
N GLU A 41 -10.49 8.73 14.68
CA GLU A 41 -11.23 9.87 15.23
C GLU A 41 -11.95 9.51 16.54
N ILE A 42 -12.61 8.35 16.59
CA ILE A 42 -13.23 7.80 17.80
C ILE A 42 -12.17 7.58 18.87
N GLY A 43 -11.03 6.96 18.52
CA GLY A 43 -9.92 6.77 19.44
C GLY A 43 -9.40 8.08 20.02
N ARG A 44 -9.31 9.15 19.22
CA ARG A 44 -8.93 10.49 19.68
C ARG A 44 -10.00 11.12 20.57
N ASN A 45 -11.27 11.05 20.19
CA ASN A 45 -12.38 11.63 20.94
C ASN A 45 -12.62 10.94 22.29
N THR A 46 -12.36 9.63 22.38
CA THR A 46 -12.45 8.86 23.63
C THR A 46 -11.12 8.87 24.42
N ALA A 47 -10.09 9.58 23.94
CA ALA A 47 -8.72 9.54 24.48
C ALA A 47 -8.16 8.10 24.64
N ASN A 48 -8.66 7.17 23.82
CA ASN A 48 -8.30 5.76 23.86
C ASN A 48 -7.07 5.52 22.97
N ALA A 49 -5.89 5.63 23.58
CA ALA A 49 -4.62 5.43 22.89
C ALA A 49 -4.49 4.04 22.26
N ALA A 50 -5.08 3.01 22.86
CA ALA A 50 -5.04 1.65 22.30
C ALA A 50 -5.73 1.58 20.93
N LEU A 51 -6.86 2.28 20.79
CA LEU A 51 -7.64 2.31 19.56
C LEU A 51 -6.92 3.10 18.45
N VAL A 52 -6.30 4.22 18.81
CA VAL A 52 -5.45 5.01 17.92
C VAL A 52 -4.27 4.17 17.40
N ILE A 53 -3.53 3.53 18.32
CA ILE A 53 -2.36 2.71 17.98
C ILE A 53 -2.77 1.51 17.12
N SER A 54 -3.86 0.82 17.45
CA SER A 54 -4.38 -0.29 16.65
C SER A 54 -4.71 0.15 15.23
N THR A 55 -5.31 1.33 15.07
CA THR A 55 -5.67 1.88 13.75
C THR A 55 -4.42 2.19 12.92
N ILE A 56 -3.41 2.82 13.54
CA ILE A 56 -2.11 3.09 12.90
C ILE A 56 -1.42 1.78 12.49
N LEU A 57 -1.47 0.76 13.35
CA LEU A 57 -0.92 -0.57 13.07
C LEU A 57 -1.60 -1.22 11.86
N ILE A 58 -2.93 -1.18 11.79
CA ILE A 58 -3.68 -1.74 10.65
C ILE A 58 -3.29 -1.03 9.35
N VAL A 59 -3.23 0.31 9.35
CA VAL A 59 -2.79 1.11 8.21
C VAL A 59 -1.36 0.74 7.79
N GLY A 60 -0.44 0.65 8.74
CA GLY A 60 0.96 0.29 8.49
C GLY A 60 1.11 -1.13 7.93
N VAL A 61 0.36 -2.09 8.48
CA VAL A 61 0.37 -3.49 8.01
C VAL A 61 -0.19 -3.59 6.59
N VAL A 62 -1.30 -2.93 6.28
CA VAL A 62 -1.88 -2.94 4.93
C VAL A 62 -0.93 -2.30 3.92
N GLY A 63 -0.32 -1.16 4.27
CA GLY A 63 0.68 -0.50 3.44
C GLY A 63 1.91 -1.38 3.20
N GLY A 64 2.42 -2.03 4.25
CA GLY A 64 3.55 -2.95 4.17
C GLY A 64 3.24 -4.24 3.41
N LEU A 65 2.03 -4.79 3.54
CA LEU A 65 1.60 -5.97 2.80
C LEU A 65 1.62 -5.70 1.29
N PHE A 66 1.15 -4.53 0.87
CA PHE A 66 1.16 -4.13 -0.53
C PHE A 66 2.58 -3.90 -1.06
N ASP A 67 3.46 -3.26 -0.28
CA ASP A 67 4.87 -3.12 -0.67
C ASP A 67 5.53 -4.49 -0.85
N GLN A 68 5.28 -5.42 0.07
CA GLN A 68 5.75 -6.80 -0.03
C GLN A 68 5.15 -7.54 -1.23
N LEU A 69 3.87 -7.34 -1.55
CA LEU A 69 3.22 -7.93 -2.72
C LEU A 69 3.88 -7.45 -4.02
N ILE A 70 4.17 -6.15 -4.12
CA ILE A 70 4.84 -5.54 -5.26
C ILE A 70 6.28 -6.05 -5.39
N ARG A 71 7.03 -6.14 -4.29
CA ARG A 71 8.39 -6.72 -4.27
C ARG A 71 8.38 -8.20 -4.62
N ALA A 72 7.38 -8.96 -4.18
CA ALA A 72 7.22 -10.36 -4.54
C ALA A 72 6.89 -10.52 -6.03
N LEU A 73 6.07 -9.62 -6.59
CA LEU A 73 5.82 -9.55 -8.03
C LEU A 73 7.12 -9.27 -8.79
N GLU A 74 7.91 -8.30 -8.34
CA GLU A 74 9.20 -7.97 -8.93
C GLU A 74 10.19 -9.14 -8.87
N ALA A 75 10.26 -9.85 -7.73
CA ALA A 75 11.11 -11.01 -7.55
C ALA A 75 10.67 -12.22 -8.39
N ARG A 76 9.36 -12.38 -8.60
CA ARG A 76 8.80 -13.44 -9.45
C ARG A 76 9.08 -13.15 -10.93
N VAL A 77 8.92 -11.90 -11.35
CA VAL A 77 9.26 -11.43 -12.70
C VAL A 77 10.76 -11.56 -12.98
N ARG A 78 11.62 -11.20 -12.00
CA ARG A 78 13.09 -11.39 -12.13
C ARG A 78 13.49 -12.86 -12.26
N ARG A 79 12.75 -13.80 -11.65
CA ARG A 79 13.02 -15.25 -11.78
C ARG A 79 12.63 -15.80 -13.15
N ASP A 80 11.59 -15.27 -13.78
CA ASP A 80 11.08 -15.77 -15.06
C ASP A 80 11.90 -15.25 -16.26
N HIS A 81 12.55 -14.09 -16.12
CA HIS A 81 13.40 -13.49 -17.16
C HIS A 81 14.83 -13.28 -16.67
N GLY A 82 15.51 -14.38 -16.31
CA GLY A 82 16.97 -14.38 -16.15
C GLY A 82 17.63 -13.82 -17.42
N LEU A 83 18.04 -12.56 -17.38
CA LEU A 83 18.91 -11.95 -18.37
C LEU A 83 20.09 -11.35 -17.63
N GLU A 84 21.15 -12.15 -17.65
CA GLU A 84 22.52 -11.69 -17.80
C GLU A 84 22.58 -10.29 -18.40
N VAL A 85 22.94 -9.31 -17.58
CA VAL A 85 24.00 -8.40 -17.97
C VAL A 85 24.96 -8.38 -16.80
N GLN A 86 25.84 -9.37 -16.84
CA GLN A 86 27.17 -9.30 -16.28
C GLN A 86 27.92 -8.21 -17.05
N SER A 87 28.32 -7.14 -16.35
CA SER A 87 29.52 -6.30 -16.53
C SER A 87 29.25 -4.87 -16.07
#